data_AF-A0A6A6GSK9-F1
#
_entry.id   AF-A0A6A6GSK9-F1
#
_cell.length_a   1.000
_cell.length_b   1.000
_cell.length_c   1.000
_cell.angle_alpha   90.00
_cell.angle_beta   90.00
_cell.angle_gamma   90.00
#
_symmetry.space_group_name_H-M   'P 1'
#
loop_
_entity.id
_entity.type
_entity.pdbx_description
1 polymer ?
#
loop_
_entity_poly.entity_id
_entity_poly.type
_entity_poly.pdbx_seq_one_letter_code
_entity_poly.pdbx_strand_id
1 'polypeptide(L)'
;MFKRGDFLKAKLGEVSAKSMSLGAKQFVRGRNEQKIKFQEEFIYPSLSGPRYIRLLEIHDGNDTDVISCDVLEVELDQKPSFQALSYTWDLDPQFDTFKLEFAEDTKKEERPILCNGKTHHVTMNLYHALTELRRQKCHDPIWADQ
;
A
#
# COMPACT_ATOMS: atom_id res chain seq x y z
N MET A 1 -12.50 41.74 18.93
CA MET A 1 -11.51 42.10 17.89
C MET A 1 -10.35 41.11 17.97
N PHE A 2 -10.45 39.96 17.29
CA PHE A 2 -9.42 38.91 17.34
C PHE A 2 -8.29 39.24 16.36
N LYS A 3 -7.05 39.30 16.84
CA LYS A 3 -5.88 39.72 16.07
C LYS A 3 -5.46 38.62 15.09
N ARG A 4 -5.39 38.96 13.81
CA ARG A 4 -5.02 38.13 12.64
C ARG A 4 -3.69 37.35 12.78
N GLY A 5 -2.82 37.75 13.72
CA GLY A 5 -1.53 37.11 13.99
C GLY A 5 -1.60 35.82 14.83
N ASP A 6 -2.61 35.67 15.69
CA ASP A 6 -2.74 34.48 16.54
C ASP A 6 -3.29 33.28 15.75
N PHE A 7 -4.10 33.54 14.73
CA PHE A 7 -4.63 32.51 13.82
C PHE A 7 -3.55 31.86 12.96
N LEU A 8 -2.54 32.63 12.52
CA LEU A 8 -1.43 32.11 11.70
C LEU A 8 -0.45 31.29 12.53
N LYS A 9 -0.15 31.69 13.77
CA LYS A 9 0.69 30.89 14.68
C LYS A 9 0.03 29.57 15.09
N ALA A 10 -1.28 29.58 15.35
CA ALA A 10 -2.04 28.36 15.63
C ALA A 10 -2.05 27.40 14.42
N LYS A 11 -2.31 27.91 13.20
CA LYS A 11 -2.22 27.10 11.98
C LYS A 11 -0.83 26.56 11.70
N LEU A 12 0.23 27.36 11.90
CA LEU A 12 1.62 26.89 11.72
C LEU A 12 2.01 25.84 12.78
N GLY A 13 1.55 25.98 14.02
CA GLY A 13 1.76 24.99 15.09
C GLY A 13 1.04 23.67 14.85
N GLU A 14 -0.21 23.71 14.37
CA GLU A 14 -0.95 22.49 13.97
C GLU A 14 -0.32 21.79 12.76
N VAL A 15 0.17 22.56 11.78
CA VAL A 15 0.88 22.02 10.59
C VAL A 15 2.20 21.36 11.01
N SER A 16 2.90 21.92 12.00
CA SER A 16 4.16 21.36 12.54
C SER A 16 3.94 20.02 13.27
N ALA A 17 2.98 19.94 14.20
CA ALA A 17 2.73 18.71 14.95
C ALA A 17 2.19 17.57 14.07
N LYS A 18 1.30 17.87 13.12
CA LYS A 18 0.78 16.88 12.17
C LYS A 18 1.89 16.38 11.24
N SER A 19 2.76 17.27 10.74
CA SER A 19 3.91 16.89 9.92
C SER A 19 4.92 16.03 10.69
N MET A 20 5.25 16.38 11.94
CA MET A 20 6.11 15.55 12.79
C MET A 20 5.49 14.17 13.06
N SER A 21 4.17 14.08 13.26
CA SER A 21 3.47 12.81 13.44
C SER A 21 3.47 11.93 12.18
N LEU A 22 3.34 12.55 10.99
CA LEU A 22 3.41 11.85 9.70
C LEU A 22 4.81 11.32 9.45
N GLY A 23 5.85 12.14 9.65
CA GLY A 23 7.24 11.71 9.52
C GLY A 23 7.58 10.56 10.48
N ALA A 24 7.09 10.62 11.72
CA ALA A 24 7.27 9.53 12.68
C ALA A 24 6.56 8.23 12.23
N LYS A 25 5.31 8.31 11.75
CA LYS A 25 4.58 7.15 11.23
C LYS A 25 5.28 6.52 10.03
N GLN A 26 5.74 7.33 9.08
CA GLN A 26 6.45 6.85 7.90
C GLN A 26 7.78 6.18 8.28
N PHE A 27 8.50 6.73 9.26
CA PHE A 27 9.71 6.11 9.79
C PHE A 27 9.44 4.76 10.46
N VAL A 28 8.40 4.66 11.30
CA VAL A 28 8.03 3.41 11.96
C VAL A 28 7.59 2.36 10.94
N ARG A 29 6.77 2.75 9.96
CA ARG A 29 6.36 1.88 8.85
C ARG A 29 7.57 1.36 8.09
N GLY A 30 8.48 2.26 7.67
CA GLY A 30 9.70 1.87 6.97
C GLY A 30 10.55 0.89 7.78
N ARG A 31 10.66 1.10 9.11
CA ARG A 31 11.35 0.16 10.00
C ARG A 31 10.67 -1.21 10.04
N ASN A 32 9.34 -1.28 10.05
CA ASN A 32 8.61 -2.54 10.03
C ASN A 32 8.77 -3.27 8.69
N GLU A 33 8.73 -2.54 7.57
CA GLU A 33 9.00 -3.07 6.23
C GLU A 33 10.41 -3.67 6.12
N GLN A 34 11.43 -2.99 6.67
CA GLN A 34 12.81 -3.52 6.68
C GLN A 34 12.95 -4.86 7.41
N LYS A 35 12.10 -5.14 8.42
CA LYS A 35 12.15 -6.42 9.15
C LYS A 35 11.74 -7.60 8.29
N ILE A 36 10.87 -7.37 7.30
CA ILE A 36 10.33 -8.43 6.43
C ILE A 36 11.01 -8.49 5.06
N LYS A 37 11.73 -7.43 4.67
CA LYS A 37 12.32 -7.27 3.34
C LYS A 37 13.13 -8.48 2.85
N PHE A 38 13.80 -9.21 3.74
CA PHE A 38 14.65 -10.35 3.40
C PHE A 38 14.20 -11.65 4.09
N GLN A 39 12.92 -11.76 4.45
CA GLN A 39 12.33 -13.01 4.97
C GLN A 39 12.02 -13.99 3.82
N GLU A 40 11.43 -15.14 4.15
CA GLU A 40 11.03 -16.15 3.18
C GLU A 40 10.14 -15.55 2.09
N GLU A 41 10.53 -15.75 0.83
CA GLU A 41 9.83 -15.22 -0.33
C GLU A 41 8.52 -15.97 -0.59
N PHE A 42 7.47 -15.21 -0.89
CA PHE A 42 6.21 -15.77 -1.35
C PHE A 42 6.35 -16.22 -2.81
N ILE A 43 6.15 -17.52 -3.04
CA ILE A 43 6.15 -18.12 -4.37
C ILE A 43 4.72 -18.48 -4.73
N TYR A 44 4.25 -17.98 -5.86
CA TYR A 44 2.94 -18.35 -6.39
C TYR A 44 2.88 -19.86 -6.66
N PRO A 45 2.04 -20.62 -5.93
CA PRO A 45 1.86 -22.04 -6.23
C PRO A 45 1.14 -22.19 -7.57
N SER A 46 1.43 -23.22 -8.36
CA SER A 46 0.71 -23.48 -9.61
C SER A 46 -0.80 -23.53 -9.37
N LEU A 47 -1.58 -22.95 -10.28
CA LEU A 47 -3.04 -23.00 -10.18
C LEU A 47 -3.52 -24.46 -10.32
N SER A 48 -4.57 -24.82 -9.59
CA SER A 48 -5.21 -26.13 -9.66
C SER A 48 -5.77 -26.46 -11.04
N GLY A 49 -6.04 -25.44 -11.87
CA GLY A 49 -6.47 -25.63 -13.25
C GLY A 49 -6.63 -24.31 -14.03
N PRO A 50 -7.03 -24.38 -15.31
CA PRO A 50 -7.15 -23.20 -16.18
C PRO A 50 -8.32 -22.28 -15.82
N ARG A 51 -9.25 -22.77 -14.98
CA ARG A 51 -10.46 -22.05 -14.55
C ARG A 51 -10.37 -21.56 -13.11
N TYR A 52 -9.15 -21.38 -12.63
CA TYR A 52 -8.85 -20.87 -11.30
C TYR A 52 -8.19 -19.50 -11.39
N ILE A 53 -8.47 -18.64 -10.42
CA ILE A 53 -7.80 -17.34 -10.23
C ILE A 53 -7.37 -17.20 -8.78
N ARG A 54 -6.52 -16.21 -8.50
CA ARG A 54 -6.16 -15.82 -7.14
C ARG A 54 -6.87 -14.55 -6.73
N LEU A 55 -7.37 -14.55 -5.51
CA LEU A 55 -7.94 -13.38 -4.86
C LEU A 55 -7.10 -13.02 -3.63
N LEU A 56 -7.04 -11.74 -3.32
CA LEU A 56 -6.36 -11.16 -2.19
C LEU A 56 -7.38 -10.75 -1.14
N GLU A 57 -7.19 -11.22 0.10
CA GLU A 57 -7.94 -10.75 1.26
C GLU A 57 -7.02 -9.92 2.14
N ILE A 58 -7.25 -8.61 2.19
CA ILE A 58 -6.38 -7.69 2.94
C ILE A 58 -6.72 -7.78 4.43
N HIS A 59 -5.70 -8.02 5.26
CA HIS A 59 -5.86 -8.02 6.70
C HIS A 59 -5.96 -6.61 7.28
N ASP A 60 -6.70 -6.50 8.36
CA ASP A 60 -6.73 -5.28 9.17
C ASP A 60 -5.34 -4.93 9.72
N GLY A 61 -5.11 -3.63 9.90
CA GLY A 61 -3.89 -3.13 10.52
C GLY A 61 -3.93 -1.62 10.72
N ASN A 62 -2.94 -1.12 11.46
CA ASN A 62 -2.74 0.31 11.65
C ASN A 62 -1.93 0.91 10.50
N ASP A 63 -1.92 2.24 10.42
CA ASP A 63 -1.13 3.01 9.44
C ASP A 63 0.36 2.62 9.41
N THR A 64 0.93 2.19 10.54
CA THR A 64 2.36 1.86 10.65
C THR A 64 2.67 0.38 10.43
N ASP A 65 1.63 -0.44 10.34
CA ASP A 65 1.78 -1.88 10.17
C ASP A 65 2.01 -2.19 8.70
N VAL A 66 2.84 -3.21 8.44
CA VAL A 66 3.06 -3.74 7.10
C VAL A 66 1.72 -4.21 6.52
N ILE A 67 1.52 -4.06 5.21
CA ILE A 67 0.38 -4.66 4.54
C ILE A 67 0.52 -6.18 4.60
N SER A 68 -0.54 -6.84 5.07
CA SER A 68 -0.65 -8.30 5.12
C SER A 68 -1.93 -8.70 4.42
N CYS A 69 -1.87 -9.77 3.63
CA CYS A 69 -3.02 -10.34 2.96
C CYS A 69 -2.88 -11.86 2.84
N ASP A 70 -4.02 -12.51 2.66
CA ASP A 70 -4.08 -13.89 2.22
C ASP A 70 -4.32 -13.94 0.71
N VAL A 71 -3.59 -14.84 0.04
CA VAL A 71 -3.74 -15.14 -1.39
C VAL A 71 -4.45 -16.48 -1.49
N LEU A 72 -5.70 -16.43 -1.94
CA LEU A 72 -6.60 -17.58 -2.01
C LEU A 72 -6.83 -17.95 -3.48
N GLU A 73 -6.75 -19.24 -3.79
CA GLU A 73 -7.17 -19.76 -5.08
C GLU A 73 -8.66 -20.04 -5.07
N VAL A 74 -9.38 -19.57 -6.11
CA VAL A 74 -10.82 -19.80 -6.27
C VAL A 74 -11.14 -20.27 -7.69
N GLU A 75 -12.17 -21.11 -7.80
CA GLU A 75 -12.67 -21.61 -9.08
C GLU A 75 -13.65 -20.60 -9.71
N LEU A 76 -13.38 -20.17 -10.94
CA LEU A 76 -14.23 -19.23 -11.67
C LEU A 76 -15.64 -19.76 -11.94
N ASP A 77 -15.80 -21.08 -12.08
CA ASP A 77 -17.10 -21.71 -12.35
C ASP A 77 -18.06 -21.61 -11.16
N GLN A 78 -17.54 -21.38 -9.95
CA GLN A 78 -18.34 -21.09 -8.76
C GLN A 78 -18.86 -19.65 -8.72
N LYS A 79 -18.49 -18.82 -9.70
CA LYS A 79 -18.87 -17.40 -9.80
C LYS A 79 -18.54 -16.64 -8.51
N PRO A 80 -17.27 -16.64 -8.07
CA PRO A 80 -16.88 -15.95 -6.84
C PRO A 80 -17.18 -14.45 -6.95
N SER A 81 -17.59 -13.85 -5.83
CA SER A 81 -17.73 -12.40 -5.72
C SER A 81 -16.39 -11.79 -5.33
N PHE A 82 -15.92 -10.82 -6.12
CA PHE A 82 -14.68 -10.11 -5.85
C PHE A 82 -14.71 -8.72 -6.51
N GLN A 83 -13.85 -7.83 -6.05
CA GLN A 83 -13.61 -6.54 -6.66
C GLN A 83 -12.36 -6.61 -7.54
N ALA A 84 -12.46 -6.20 -8.79
CA ALA A 84 -11.29 -6.04 -9.65
C ALA A 84 -10.60 -4.70 -9.32
N LEU A 85 -9.34 -4.76 -8.89
CA LEU A 85 -8.55 -3.57 -8.64
C LEU A 85 -8.08 -2.99 -9.97
N SER A 86 -8.59 -1.81 -10.32
CA SER A 86 -8.06 -1.03 -11.44
C SER A 86 -6.98 -0.10 -10.92
N TYR A 87 -5.72 -0.40 -11.23
CA TYR A 87 -4.57 0.42 -10.90
C TYR A 87 -3.63 0.54 -12.11
N THR A 88 -2.72 1.51 -12.06
CA THR A 88 -1.70 1.69 -13.09
C THR A 88 -0.48 0.84 -12.77
N TRP A 89 -0.05 0.07 -13.75
CA TRP A 89 1.23 -0.65 -13.77
C TRP A 89 2.45 0.27 -13.85
N ASP A 90 2.18 1.54 -14.15
CA ASP A 90 3.18 2.55 -14.33
C ASP A 90 3.96 2.82 -13.03
N LEU A 91 5.05 3.51 -13.27
CA LEU A 91 5.94 4.14 -12.35
C LEU A 91 5.21 5.13 -11.41
N ASP A 92 5.69 5.31 -10.17
CA ASP A 92 5.11 6.25 -9.18
C ASP A 92 5.84 7.59 -9.33
N PRO A 93 5.30 8.55 -10.12
CA PRO A 93 6.04 9.76 -10.46
C PRO A 93 6.20 10.62 -9.21
N GLN A 94 7.44 10.79 -8.78
CA GLN A 94 7.73 11.62 -7.62
C GLN A 94 7.80 13.09 -8.04
N PHE A 95 7.10 13.94 -7.30
CA PHE A 95 7.22 15.38 -7.50
C PHE A 95 8.58 15.87 -7.02
N ASP A 96 9.42 16.30 -7.96
CA ASP A 96 10.70 16.92 -7.65
C ASP A 96 10.47 18.36 -7.18
N THR A 97 10.55 18.58 -5.88
CA THR A 97 10.36 19.91 -5.26
C THR A 97 11.37 20.96 -5.73
N PHE A 98 12.55 20.55 -6.21
CA PHE A 98 13.58 21.46 -6.70
C PHE A 98 13.32 21.88 -8.14
N LYS A 99 12.81 20.97 -8.97
CA LYS A 99 12.49 21.23 -10.39
C LYS A 99 11.04 21.67 -10.63
N LEU A 100 10.17 21.57 -9.62
CA LEU A 100 8.74 21.88 -9.71
C LEU A 100 8.02 21.06 -10.81
N GLU A 101 8.47 19.85 -11.06
CA GLU A 101 7.91 18.93 -12.06
C GLU A 101 7.84 17.50 -11.52
N PHE A 102 6.99 16.68 -12.12
CA PHE A 102 7.01 15.24 -11.85
C PHE A 102 8.24 14.64 -12.56
N ALA A 103 9.13 14.05 -11.77
CA ALA A 103 10.22 13.28 -12.32
C ALA A 103 9.69 11.91 -12.79
N GLU A 104 10.10 11.49 -13.98
CA GLU A 104 9.93 10.10 -14.38
C GLU A 104 10.62 9.21 -13.36
N ASP A 105 9.91 8.17 -12.94
CA ASP A 105 10.44 7.22 -11.97
C ASP A 105 11.55 6.40 -12.64
N THR A 106 12.79 6.78 -12.37
CA THR A 106 13.95 6.10 -12.97
C THR A 106 14.20 4.71 -12.40
N LYS A 107 13.50 4.32 -11.32
CA LYS A 107 13.67 3.03 -10.64
C LYS A 107 12.32 2.51 -10.19
N LYS A 108 11.92 1.33 -10.69
CA LYS A 108 10.78 0.59 -10.13
C LYS A 108 11.03 0.29 -8.65
N GLU A 109 10.56 1.17 -7.78
CA GLU A 109 10.66 0.99 -6.35
C GLU A 109 9.61 -0.04 -5.93
N GLU A 110 10.06 -1.03 -5.16
CA GLU A 110 9.20 -2.08 -4.64
C GLU A 110 9.19 -2.02 -3.11
N ARG A 111 8.02 -2.35 -2.55
CA ARG A 111 7.80 -2.43 -1.10
C ARG A 111 7.43 -3.85 -0.70
N PRO A 112 8.00 -4.36 0.40
CA PRO A 112 7.64 -5.68 0.89
C PRO A 112 6.27 -5.62 1.58
N ILE A 113 5.44 -6.60 1.26
CA ILE A 113 4.17 -6.93 1.93
C ILE A 113 4.22 -8.39 2.38
N LEU A 114 3.26 -8.81 3.20
CA LEU A 114 3.10 -10.21 3.59
C LEU A 114 1.94 -10.83 2.82
N CYS A 115 2.22 -11.86 2.03
CA CYS A 115 1.25 -12.73 1.37
C CYS A 115 1.31 -14.10 2.05
N ASN A 116 0.22 -14.55 2.68
CA ASN A 116 0.18 -15.81 3.46
C ASN A 116 1.34 -15.90 4.48
N GLY A 117 1.71 -14.77 5.09
CA GLY A 117 2.82 -14.65 6.04
C GLY A 117 4.24 -14.66 5.44
N LYS A 118 4.38 -14.73 4.12
CA LYS A 118 5.67 -14.69 3.40
C LYS A 118 5.87 -13.36 2.69
N THR A 119 7.11 -12.96 2.47
CA THR A 119 7.43 -11.66 1.86
C THR A 119 7.17 -11.67 0.36
N HIS A 120 6.37 -10.72 -0.10
CA HIS A 120 6.17 -10.44 -1.52
C HIS A 120 6.51 -8.97 -1.79
N HIS A 121 7.23 -8.69 -2.88
CA HIS A 121 7.58 -7.33 -3.26
C HIS A 121 6.61 -6.83 -4.33
N VAL A 122 5.93 -5.73 -4.02
CA VAL A 122 4.94 -5.12 -4.93
C VAL A 122 5.39 -3.73 -5.35
N THR A 123 4.86 -3.26 -6.48
CA THR A 123 5.14 -1.91 -6.97
C THR A 123 4.53 -0.87 -6.04
N MET A 124 5.06 0.36 -6.05
CA MET A 124 4.51 1.45 -5.25
C MET A 124 3.02 1.72 -5.54
N ASN A 125 2.59 1.66 -6.81
CA ASN A 125 1.19 1.87 -7.17
C ASN A 125 0.27 0.82 -6.54
N LEU A 126 0.61 -0.47 -6.63
CA LEU A 126 -0.15 -1.51 -5.96
C LEU A 126 -0.09 -1.34 -4.44
N TYR A 127 1.08 -1.02 -3.88
CA TYR A 127 1.24 -0.79 -2.44
C TYR A 127 0.34 0.34 -1.91
N HIS A 128 0.26 1.47 -2.63
CA HIS A 128 -0.61 2.59 -2.28
C HIS A 128 -2.08 2.18 -2.36
N ALA A 129 -2.47 1.49 -3.44
CA ALA A 129 -3.83 1.00 -3.61
C ALA A 129 -4.24 0.06 -2.46
N LEU A 130 -3.41 -0.94 -2.12
CA LEU A 130 -3.66 -1.85 -1.00
C LEU A 130 -3.69 -1.11 0.35
N THR A 131 -2.84 -0.09 0.53
CA THR A 131 -2.86 0.75 1.73
C THR A 131 -4.19 1.48 1.88
N GLU A 132 -4.70 2.10 0.81
CA GLU A 132 -5.97 2.82 0.85
C GLU A 132 -7.16 1.87 1.03
N LEU A 133 -7.17 0.71 0.38
CA LEU A 133 -8.21 -0.31 0.58
C LEU A 133 -8.24 -0.79 2.04
N ARG A 134 -7.07 -1.00 2.67
CA ARG A 134 -6.97 -1.31 4.10
C ARG A 134 -7.51 -0.19 4.98
N ARG A 135 -7.19 1.07 4.67
CA ARG A 135 -7.69 2.25 5.42
C ARG A 135 -9.21 2.38 5.32
N GLN A 136 -9.77 2.02 4.17
CA GLN A 136 -11.22 2.01 3.92
C GLN A 136 -11.94 0.81 4.53
N LYS A 137 -11.21 -0.13 5.17
CA LYS A 137 -11.77 -1.38 5.70
C LYS A 137 -12.46 -2.20 4.62
N CYS A 138 -11.84 -2.27 3.44
CA CYS A 138 -12.29 -3.17 2.39
C CYS A 138 -11.98 -4.61 2.82
N HIS A 139 -13.03 -5.39 3.04
CA HIS A 139 -12.96 -6.81 3.38
C HIS A 139 -13.36 -7.72 2.20
N ASP A 140 -13.81 -7.11 1.09
CA ASP A 140 -14.15 -7.88 -0.10
C ASP A 140 -12.88 -8.47 -0.71
N PRO A 141 -12.90 -9.72 -1.20
CA PRO A 141 -11.79 -10.29 -1.95
C PRO A 141 -11.48 -9.43 -3.18
N ILE A 142 -10.18 -9.20 -3.42
CA ILE A 142 -9.70 -8.36 -4.51
C ILE A 142 -8.96 -9.20 -5.53
N TRP A 143 -9.25 -8.99 -6.80
CA TRP A 143 -8.42 -9.47 -7.89
C TRP A 143 -7.49 -8.35 -8.35
N ALA A 144 -6.19 -8.64 -8.42
CA ALA A 144 -5.15 -7.78 -8.98
C ALA A 144 -4.28 -8.61 -9.93
N ASP A 145 -3.66 -7.94 -10.91
CA ASP A 145 -2.98 -8.59 -12.03
C ASP A 145 -1.46 -8.76 -11.84
N GLN A 146 -0.87 -8.31 -10.71
CA GLN A 146 0.58 -8.35 -10.38
C GLN A 146 1.11 -9.65 -9.77
#